data_AF-A0A2N3B9S3-F1
#
_entry.id   AF-A0A2N3B9S3-F1
#
_cell.length_a   1.000
_cell.length_b   1.000
_cell.length_c   1.000
_cell.angle_alpha   90.00
_cell.angle_beta   90.00
_cell.angle_gamma   90.00
#
_symmetry.space_group_name_H-M   'P 1'
#
loop_
_entity.id
_entity.type
_entity.pdbx_description
1 polymer ?
#
loop_
_entity_poly.entity_id
_entity_poly.type
_entity_poly.pdbx_seq_one_letter_code
_entity_poly.pdbx_strand_id
1 'polypeptide(L)'
;MTADIARIRETIARCRMLRDAGHVEAVLRSEFQGRLRLMFPDTAHETWINNYTEGTEAHTKVGTGSGKAASRFIDNLVGSTTIEYESDLRNTAKRDTGYAQVQEQAAGLVRAGMPVSTVRGVLSDTVEWYAYDAVLAAGVDPSSCTAADIALVVFDELKLPDDSVLSAEQLGGFIKKHLAREQSRPLRSEFLASDLGMDSAAYKSSAGPLSLLVDEGRKADPSAGLATDLWSQFVDHLEGLAGTFRTTAYVDEAYVTLLARLLSANVLTGKAVRSTDDELKAILNGKFFRNNFQLENVVEQDYFG
;
A
#
# COMPACT_ATOMS: atom_id res chain seq x y z
N MET A 1 -14.15 -12.18 11.68
CA MET A 1 -12.78 -12.14 11.14
C MET A 1 -11.83 -11.87 12.30
N THR A 2 -11.26 -12.93 12.85
CA THR A 2 -10.86 -12.98 14.26
C THR A 2 -9.43 -13.46 14.35
N ALA A 3 -8.61 -12.74 15.12
CA ALA A 3 -7.26 -13.21 15.42
C ALA A 3 -7.33 -14.44 16.34
N ASP A 4 -6.40 -15.37 16.19
CA ASP A 4 -6.31 -16.53 17.08
C ASP A 4 -5.60 -16.13 18.37
N ILE A 5 -6.41 -15.85 19.40
CA ILE A 5 -5.93 -15.40 20.72
C ILE A 5 -4.96 -16.42 21.34
N ALA A 6 -5.19 -17.73 21.17
CA ALA A 6 -4.30 -18.73 21.75
C ALA A 6 -2.92 -18.68 21.09
N ARG A 7 -2.86 -18.50 19.77
CA ARG A 7 -1.60 -18.34 19.03
C ARG A 7 -0.91 -17.02 19.32
N ILE A 8 -1.66 -15.94 19.54
CA ILE A 8 -1.07 -14.68 19.98
C ILE A 8 -0.41 -14.85 21.36
N ARG A 9 -1.08 -15.48 22.32
CA ARG A 9 -0.51 -15.75 23.65
C ARG A 9 0.80 -16.55 23.56
N GLU A 10 0.80 -17.62 22.76
CA GLU A 10 2.00 -18.43 22.51
C GLU A 10 3.14 -17.58 21.92
N THR A 11 2.80 -16.68 20.99
CA THR A 11 3.76 -15.76 20.38
C THR A 11 4.34 -14.78 21.39
N ILE A 12 3.51 -14.20 22.27
CA ILE A 12 3.96 -13.30 23.35
C ILE A 12 4.93 -14.04 24.27
N ALA A 13 4.56 -15.23 24.73
CA ALA A 13 5.41 -16.03 25.61
C ALA A 13 6.78 -16.31 24.98
N ARG A 14 6.80 -16.64 23.67
CA ARG A 14 8.05 -16.89 22.94
C ARG A 14 8.90 -15.64 22.75
N CYS A 15 8.31 -14.54 22.34
CA CYS A 15 9.02 -13.27 22.16
C CYS A 15 9.66 -12.79 23.47
N ARG A 16 8.92 -12.89 24.59
CA ARG A 16 9.42 -12.56 25.93
C ARG A 16 10.59 -13.46 26.33
N MET A 17 10.45 -14.77 26.15
CA MET A 17 11.51 -15.74 26.45
C MET A 17 12.79 -15.43 25.65
N LEU A 18 12.66 -15.12 24.35
CA LEU A 18 13.81 -14.79 23.50
C LEU A 18 14.49 -13.47 23.93
N ARG A 19 13.69 -12.45 24.24
CA ARG A 19 14.19 -11.16 24.74
C ARG A 19 14.92 -11.33 26.08
N ASP A 20 14.31 -12.05 27.02
CA ASP A 20 14.87 -12.24 28.36
C ASP A 20 16.12 -13.14 28.35
N ALA A 21 16.26 -14.02 27.35
CA ALA A 21 17.48 -14.77 27.08
C ALA A 21 18.57 -13.95 26.34
N GLY A 22 18.29 -12.69 25.98
CA GLY A 22 19.27 -11.80 25.36
C GLY A 22 19.60 -12.13 23.91
N HIS A 23 18.67 -12.75 23.18
CA HIS A 23 18.87 -13.03 21.76
C HIS A 23 18.99 -11.73 20.94
N VAL A 24 19.68 -11.84 19.80
CA VAL A 24 19.85 -10.71 18.86
C VAL A 24 18.54 -10.39 18.15
N GLU A 25 18.41 -9.13 17.72
CA GLU A 25 17.21 -8.55 17.09
C GLU A 25 16.67 -9.41 15.94
N ALA A 26 17.55 -9.86 15.05
CA ALA A 26 17.17 -10.69 13.90
C ALA A 26 16.42 -11.98 14.31
N VAL A 27 16.75 -12.58 15.46
CA VAL A 27 16.07 -13.77 15.98
C VAL A 27 14.67 -13.42 16.49
N LEU A 28 14.53 -12.34 17.28
CA LEU A 28 13.24 -11.90 17.79
C LEU A 28 12.30 -11.53 16.63
N ARG A 29 12.81 -10.74 15.68
CA ARG A 29 12.09 -10.34 14.47
C ARG A 29 11.63 -11.56 13.68
N SER A 30 12.53 -12.49 13.36
CA SER A 30 12.19 -13.67 12.57
C SER A 30 11.14 -14.56 13.26
N GLU A 31 11.22 -14.73 14.58
CA GLU A 31 10.22 -15.49 15.35
C GLU A 31 8.84 -14.81 15.29
N PHE A 32 8.78 -13.49 15.47
CA PHE A 32 7.53 -12.74 15.38
C PHE A 32 6.95 -12.81 13.96
N GLN A 33 7.78 -12.55 12.93
CA GLN A 33 7.37 -12.61 11.52
C GLN A 33 6.80 -14.00 11.16
N GLY A 34 7.52 -15.07 11.51
CA GLY A 34 7.11 -16.45 11.21
C GLY A 34 5.79 -16.87 11.87
N ARG A 35 5.37 -16.18 12.95
CA ARG A 35 4.14 -16.47 13.69
C ARG A 35 2.93 -15.64 13.24
N LEU A 36 3.08 -14.63 12.39
CA LEU A 36 1.95 -13.78 11.96
C LEU A 36 0.82 -14.59 11.33
N ARG A 37 1.14 -15.55 10.46
CA ARG A 37 0.14 -16.45 9.84
C ARG A 37 -0.58 -17.34 10.85
N LEU A 38 0.07 -17.66 11.98
CA LEU A 38 -0.57 -18.40 13.07
C LEU A 38 -1.51 -17.50 13.89
N MET A 39 -1.12 -16.25 14.12
CA MET A 39 -1.95 -15.27 14.84
C MET A 39 -3.16 -14.81 14.02
N PHE A 40 -3.04 -14.80 12.69
CA PHE A 40 -4.06 -14.31 11.75
C PHE A 40 -4.26 -15.32 10.62
N PRO A 41 -4.93 -16.46 10.88
CA PRO A 41 -5.03 -17.56 9.92
C PRO A 41 -6.06 -17.35 8.80
N ASP A 42 -6.91 -16.32 8.91
CA ASP A 42 -7.91 -15.99 7.89
C ASP A 42 -7.22 -15.51 6.60
N THR A 43 -7.65 -16.04 5.45
CA THR A 43 -7.14 -15.67 4.11
C THR A 43 -7.23 -14.16 3.84
N ALA A 44 -8.18 -13.47 4.47
CA ALA A 44 -8.30 -12.00 4.40
C ALA A 44 -7.05 -11.26 4.95
N HIS A 45 -6.16 -11.93 5.68
CA HIS A 45 -4.95 -11.36 6.22
C HIS A 45 -3.69 -11.70 5.42
N GLU A 46 -3.77 -12.58 4.41
CA GLU A 46 -2.60 -13.02 3.66
C GLU A 46 -1.88 -11.85 2.95
N THR A 47 -2.62 -10.93 2.35
CA THR A 47 -2.05 -9.82 1.59
C THR A 47 -1.15 -8.92 2.44
N TRP A 48 -1.64 -8.42 3.58
CA TRP A 48 -0.83 -7.54 4.42
C TRP A 48 0.30 -8.30 5.13
N ILE A 49 0.11 -9.59 5.47
CA ILE A 49 1.17 -10.42 6.05
C ILE A 49 2.29 -10.66 5.02
N ASN A 50 1.93 -10.92 3.76
CA ASN A 50 2.91 -11.06 2.68
C ASN A 50 3.65 -9.76 2.45
N ASN A 51 2.95 -8.62 2.35
CA ASN A 51 3.59 -7.31 2.24
C ASN A 51 4.54 -7.01 3.41
N TYR A 52 4.14 -7.39 4.63
CA TYR A 52 4.98 -7.25 5.81
C TYR A 52 6.19 -8.20 5.79
N THR A 53 6.10 -9.38 5.15
CA THR A 53 7.20 -10.36 5.09
C THR A 53 8.13 -10.10 3.90
N GLU A 54 7.60 -9.68 2.76
CA GLU A 54 8.31 -9.35 1.52
C GLU A 54 8.94 -7.95 1.60
N GLY A 55 8.33 -7.03 2.35
CA GLY A 55 8.82 -5.67 2.61
C GLY A 55 10.18 -5.61 3.34
N THR A 56 10.67 -6.75 3.85
CA THR A 56 12.01 -6.93 4.41
C THR A 56 13.15 -6.62 3.41
N GLU A 57 12.84 -6.45 2.11
CA GLU A 57 13.82 -6.20 1.03
C GLU A 57 13.63 -4.87 0.26
N ALA A 58 12.87 -3.91 0.77
CA ALA A 58 12.65 -2.64 0.08
C ALA A 58 13.84 -1.68 0.17
N HIS A 59 14.75 -1.74 -0.81
CA HIS A 59 15.85 -0.78 -0.99
C HIS A 59 15.35 0.67 -1.01
N THR A 60 15.70 1.47 -0.01
CA THR A 60 15.47 2.93 -0.04
C THR A 60 16.80 3.66 -0.12
N LYS A 61 16.94 4.56 -1.10
CA LYS A 61 18.11 5.44 -1.23
C LYS A 61 18.02 6.54 -0.18
N VAL A 62 18.94 6.55 0.79
CA VAL A 62 19.02 7.60 1.81
C VAL A 62 20.04 8.64 1.35
N GLY A 63 19.62 9.90 1.24
CA GLY A 63 20.54 11.01 1.00
C GLY A 63 21.27 11.35 2.29
N THR A 64 22.60 11.21 2.32
CA THR A 64 23.40 11.77 3.41
C THR A 64 23.71 13.23 3.14
N GLY A 65 23.89 14.05 4.20
CA GLY A 65 24.25 15.47 4.09
C GLY A 65 25.57 15.78 3.35
N SER A 66 26.27 14.74 2.87
CA SER A 66 27.47 14.83 2.02
C SER A 66 27.19 14.70 0.52
N GLY A 67 25.92 14.59 0.10
CA GLY A 67 25.53 14.42 -1.30
C GLY A 67 25.75 13.01 -1.87
N LYS A 68 26.24 12.06 -1.05
CA LYS A 68 26.30 10.64 -1.42
C LYS A 68 25.06 9.90 -0.94
N ALA A 69 24.36 9.25 -1.86
CA ALA A 69 23.28 8.32 -1.54
C ALA A 69 23.89 7.07 -0.88
N ALA A 70 23.48 6.77 0.34
CA ALA A 70 23.79 5.52 1.01
C ALA A 70 22.59 4.58 0.87
N SER A 71 22.83 3.33 0.50
CA SER A 71 21.84 2.26 0.57
C SER A 71 21.80 1.77 2.01
N ARG A 72 20.66 1.94 2.70
CA ARG A 72 20.43 1.37 4.03
C ARG A 72 19.18 0.51 4.00
N PHE A 73 19.21 -0.57 4.77
CA PHE A 73 18.11 -1.51 4.92
C PHE A 73 17.00 -0.86 5.75
N ILE A 74 15.75 -1.02 5.33
CA ILE A 74 14.56 -0.72 6.12
C ILE A 74 13.98 -2.08 6.50
N ASP A 75 13.76 -2.30 7.79
CA ASP A 75 13.44 -3.62 8.31
C ASP A 75 12.08 -4.14 7.86
N ASN A 76 11.04 -3.30 7.87
CA ASN A 76 9.75 -3.57 7.20
C ASN A 76 9.05 -2.25 6.84
N LEU A 77 8.72 -2.06 5.57
CA LEU A 77 7.87 -0.95 5.12
C LEU A 77 6.46 -1.48 4.81
N VAL A 78 5.51 -1.28 5.73
CA VAL A 78 4.08 -1.49 5.40
C VAL A 78 3.46 -0.15 5.08
N GLY A 79 3.50 0.18 3.80
CA GLY A 79 2.96 1.43 3.32
C GLY A 79 3.82 2.65 3.65
N SER A 80 3.25 3.65 4.33
CA SER A 80 3.94 4.80 4.92
C SER A 80 4.34 4.57 6.38
N THR A 81 4.21 3.33 6.87
CA THR A 81 4.61 2.94 8.23
C THR A 81 5.96 2.25 8.15
N THR A 82 6.97 2.87 8.75
CA THR A 82 8.30 2.28 8.91
C THR A 82 8.37 1.55 10.24
N ILE A 83 8.93 0.35 10.26
CA ILE A 83 9.01 -0.49 11.46
C ILE A 83 10.48 -0.84 11.67
N GLU A 84 11.02 -0.48 12.83
CA GLU A 84 12.36 -0.82 13.26
C GLU A 84 12.29 -1.79 14.44
N TYR A 85 13.12 -2.83 14.40
CA TYR A 85 13.25 -3.77 15.50
C TYR A 85 14.54 -3.52 16.28
N GLU A 86 14.45 -3.72 17.60
CA GLU A 86 15.60 -3.75 18.48
C GLU A 86 15.60 -5.03 19.30
N SER A 87 16.76 -5.39 19.84
CA SER A 87 16.88 -6.64 20.62
C SER A 87 16.31 -6.53 22.04
N ASP A 88 16.31 -5.34 22.64
CA ASP A 88 15.72 -5.07 23.95
C ASP A 88 15.54 -3.56 24.17
N LEU A 89 14.30 -3.08 24.20
CA LEU A 89 13.99 -1.65 24.37
C LEU A 89 14.12 -1.17 25.82
N ARG A 90 14.32 -2.07 26.79
CA ARG A 90 14.66 -1.70 28.17
C ARG A 90 16.06 -1.09 28.26
N ASN A 91 16.92 -1.38 27.27
CA ASN A 91 18.21 -0.72 27.12
C ASN A 91 18.03 0.63 26.40
N THR A 92 18.23 1.72 27.14
CA THR A 92 18.04 3.08 26.62
C THR A 92 18.91 3.37 25.39
N ALA A 93 20.14 2.87 25.32
CA ALA A 93 21.01 3.10 24.17
C ALA A 93 20.49 2.43 22.89
N LYS A 94 19.92 1.22 23.00
CA LYS A 94 19.26 0.53 21.88
C LYS A 94 17.99 1.26 21.48
N ARG A 95 17.17 1.65 22.46
CA ARG A 95 15.94 2.41 22.20
C ARG A 95 16.22 3.73 21.48
N ASP A 96 17.26 4.47 21.89
CA ASP A 96 17.63 5.73 21.26
C ASP A 96 18.19 5.51 19.84
N THR A 97 18.91 4.40 19.62
CA THR A 97 19.39 3.99 18.29
C THR A 97 18.22 3.68 17.36
N GLY A 98 17.30 2.81 17.79
CA GLY A 98 16.08 2.48 17.06
C GLY A 98 15.21 3.72 16.78
N TYR A 99 15.07 4.63 17.75
CA TYR A 99 14.36 5.90 17.54
C TYR A 99 14.99 6.73 16.42
N ALA A 100 16.32 6.87 16.41
CA ALA A 100 17.03 7.61 15.38
C ALA A 100 16.88 6.96 13.99
N GLN A 101 16.83 5.63 13.92
CA GLN A 101 16.57 4.89 12.68
C GLN A 101 15.14 5.13 12.16
N VAL A 102 14.13 5.06 13.02
CA VAL A 102 12.74 5.39 12.67
C VAL A 102 12.64 6.85 12.17
N GLN A 103 13.37 7.77 12.79
CA GLN A 103 13.41 9.19 12.41
C GLN A 103 14.05 9.40 11.02
N GLU A 104 15.16 8.71 10.75
CA GLU A 104 15.85 8.72 9.45
C GLU A 104 14.95 8.16 8.33
N GLN A 105 14.27 7.05 8.60
CA GLN A 105 13.34 6.40 7.67
C GLN A 105 12.11 7.28 7.40
N ALA A 106 11.52 7.89 8.42
CA ALA A 106 10.40 8.82 8.28
C ALA A 106 10.77 10.02 7.40
N ALA A 107 11.95 10.63 7.62
CA ALA A 107 12.46 11.68 6.75
C ALA A 107 12.64 11.21 5.29
N GLY A 108 13.09 9.96 5.10
CA GLY A 108 13.19 9.33 3.78
C GLY A 108 11.85 9.24 3.04
N LEU A 109 10.79 8.84 3.74
CA LEU A 109 9.44 8.78 3.18
C LEU A 109 8.89 10.16 2.81
N VAL A 110 9.08 11.15 3.68
CA VAL A 110 8.66 12.53 3.42
C VAL A 110 9.38 13.10 2.19
N ARG A 111 10.71 12.93 2.08
CA ARG A 111 11.47 13.33 0.89
C ARG A 111 11.01 12.62 -0.40
N ALA A 112 10.55 11.39 -0.29
CA ALA A 112 10.00 10.64 -1.41
C ALA A 112 8.60 11.13 -1.85
N GLY A 113 8.07 12.18 -1.22
CA GLY A 113 6.79 12.81 -1.56
C GLY A 113 5.60 12.30 -0.75
N MET A 114 5.83 11.48 0.28
CA MET A 114 4.74 11.04 1.15
C MET A 114 4.25 12.21 2.03
N PRO A 115 2.93 12.49 2.09
CA PRO A 115 2.41 13.50 3.00
C PRO A 115 2.77 13.15 4.44
N VAL A 116 3.39 14.10 5.16
CA VAL A 116 3.89 13.90 6.55
C VAL A 116 2.82 13.33 7.47
N SER A 117 1.57 13.81 7.34
CA SER A 117 0.41 13.34 8.10
C SER A 117 0.07 11.85 7.93
N THR A 118 0.64 11.20 6.91
CA THR A 118 0.46 9.77 6.66
C THR A 118 1.62 8.92 7.15
N VAL A 119 2.80 9.52 7.38
CA VAL A 119 4.02 8.82 7.75
C VAL A 119 3.95 8.43 9.22
N ARG A 120 4.13 7.14 9.50
CA ARG A 120 4.20 6.61 10.86
C ARG A 120 5.47 5.82 11.08
N GLY A 121 5.94 5.82 12.32
CA GLY A 121 7.03 4.98 12.78
C GLY A 121 6.56 3.96 13.81
N VAL A 122 7.12 2.76 13.80
CA VAL A 122 6.96 1.78 14.88
C VAL A 122 8.34 1.32 15.32
N LEU A 123 8.61 1.36 16.62
CA LEU A 123 9.81 0.78 17.23
C LEU A 123 9.40 -0.35 18.15
N SER A 124 10.02 -1.52 18.02
CA SER A 124 9.63 -2.70 18.79
C SER A 124 10.78 -3.64 19.11
N ASP A 125 10.76 -4.27 20.30
CA ASP A 125 11.54 -5.47 20.59
C ASP A 125 10.68 -6.75 20.56
N THR A 126 9.54 -6.69 19.87
CA THR A 126 8.45 -7.70 19.83
C THR A 126 7.63 -7.82 21.12
N VAL A 127 8.01 -7.14 22.21
CA VAL A 127 7.32 -7.17 23.50
C VAL A 127 6.85 -5.79 23.94
N GLU A 128 7.69 -4.77 23.77
CA GLU A 128 7.36 -3.36 23.87
C GLU A 128 7.25 -2.77 22.46
N TRP A 129 6.19 -2.01 22.23
CA TRP A 129 5.85 -1.41 20.96
C TRP A 129 5.55 0.06 21.15
N TYR A 130 6.16 0.91 20.32
CA TYR A 130 5.94 2.35 20.33
C TYR A 130 5.55 2.77 18.92
N ALA A 131 4.38 3.38 18.75
CA ALA A 131 3.93 3.95 17.50
C ALA A 131 4.05 5.48 17.53
N TYR A 132 4.62 6.03 16.47
CA TYR A 132 4.94 7.44 16.33
C TYR A 132 4.24 8.06 15.12
N ASP A 133 3.76 9.28 15.28
CA ASP A 133 3.46 10.17 14.17
C ASP A 133 4.70 11.01 13.86
N ALA A 134 5.01 11.17 12.58
CA ALA A 134 6.08 12.05 12.12
C ALA A 134 5.56 13.49 12.06
N VAL A 135 6.34 14.42 12.61
CA VAL A 135 6.06 15.86 12.57
C VAL A 135 7.24 16.55 11.91
N LEU A 136 6.99 17.20 10.77
CA LEU A 136 8.00 18.01 10.09
C LEU A 136 8.09 19.39 10.75
N ALA A 137 9.31 19.86 11.01
CA ALA A 137 9.55 21.19 11.55
C ALA A 137 8.97 22.29 10.64
N ALA A 138 8.42 23.34 11.27
CA ALA A 138 7.76 24.42 10.55
C ALA A 138 8.74 25.14 9.61
N GLY A 139 8.33 25.34 8.35
CA GLY A 139 9.12 26.05 7.35
C GLY A 139 10.19 25.20 6.65
N VAL A 140 10.32 23.91 6.99
CA VAL A 140 11.21 22.98 6.27
C VAL A 140 10.53 22.50 4.98
N ASP A 141 11.28 22.50 3.88
CA ASP A 141 10.86 21.89 2.62
C ASP A 141 10.85 20.35 2.75
N PRO A 142 9.70 19.67 2.56
CA PRO A 142 9.60 18.22 2.60
C PRO A 142 10.58 17.49 1.67
N SER A 143 10.90 18.07 0.51
CA SER A 143 11.77 17.42 -0.48
C SER A 143 13.24 17.37 -0.07
N SER A 144 13.67 18.23 0.87
CA SER A 144 15.04 18.32 1.36
C SER A 144 15.18 18.03 2.86
N CYS A 145 14.12 17.61 3.55
CA CYS A 145 14.14 17.41 5.00
C CYS A 145 15.14 16.30 5.40
N THR A 146 15.80 16.46 6.52
CA THR A 146 16.70 15.48 7.12
C THR A 146 16.04 14.84 8.35
N ALA A 147 16.70 13.84 8.95
CA ALA A 147 16.20 13.24 10.20
C ALA A 147 16.03 14.30 11.31
N ALA A 148 16.92 15.28 11.38
CA ALA A 148 16.86 16.35 12.38
C ALA A 148 15.62 17.26 12.23
N ASP A 149 15.01 17.30 11.05
CA ASP A 149 13.82 18.09 10.76
C ASP A 149 12.51 17.36 11.09
N ILE A 150 12.58 16.06 11.43
CA ILE A 150 11.44 15.24 11.80
C ILE A 150 11.45 15.01 13.31
N ALA A 151 10.37 15.36 14.00
CA ALA A 151 10.12 14.89 15.36
C ALA A 151 9.18 13.67 15.31
N LEU A 152 9.48 12.63 16.09
CA LEU A 152 8.58 11.50 16.27
C LEU A 152 7.81 11.67 17.59
N VAL A 153 6.49 11.77 17.50
CA VAL A 153 5.61 11.92 18.66
C VAL A 153 4.93 10.59 18.93
N VAL A 154 5.15 10.00 20.10
CA VAL A 154 4.44 8.78 20.52
C VAL A 154 2.96 9.10 20.62
N PHE A 155 2.12 8.37 19.89
CA PHE A 155 0.67 8.50 19.96
C PHE A 155 -0.02 7.20 20.42
N ASP A 156 0.70 6.09 20.41
CA ASP A 156 0.23 4.81 20.94
C ASP A 156 1.42 3.97 21.42
N GLU A 157 1.22 3.23 22.51
CA GLU A 157 2.23 2.32 23.05
C GLU A 157 1.57 1.05 23.57
N LEU A 158 2.30 -0.06 23.48
CA LEU A 158 1.89 -1.34 24.02
C LEU A 158 3.07 -2.00 24.71
N LYS A 159 2.87 -2.41 25.96
CA LYS A 159 3.82 -3.22 26.71
C LYS A 159 3.13 -4.50 27.11
N LEU A 160 3.79 -5.63 26.86
CA LEU A 160 3.23 -6.96 27.11
C LEU A 160 3.86 -7.56 28.38
N PRO A 161 3.29 -7.32 29.57
CA PRO A 161 3.88 -7.79 30.84
C PRO A 161 3.70 -9.30 31.04
N ASP A 162 2.71 -9.90 30.37
CA ASP A 162 2.34 -11.31 30.46
C ASP A 162 1.79 -11.82 29.13
N ASP A 163 1.50 -13.13 29.07
CA ASP A 163 0.82 -13.79 27.97
C ASP A 163 -0.67 -14.01 28.27
N SER A 164 -1.30 -13.12 29.05
CA SER A 164 -2.73 -13.20 29.35
C SER A 164 -3.60 -13.00 28.10
N VAL A 165 -4.88 -13.37 28.23
CA VAL A 165 -5.87 -13.12 27.17
C VAL A 165 -5.95 -11.63 26.83
N LEU A 166 -5.90 -10.76 27.85
CA LEU A 166 -5.93 -9.31 27.66
C LEU A 166 -4.71 -8.83 26.85
N SER A 167 -3.50 -9.26 27.23
CA SER A 167 -2.26 -8.92 26.50
C SER A 167 -2.32 -9.39 25.04
N ALA A 168 -2.93 -10.55 24.79
CA ALA A 168 -3.12 -11.06 23.42
C ALA A 168 -4.15 -10.28 22.62
N GLU A 169 -5.27 -9.88 23.21
CA GLU A 169 -6.25 -9.00 22.56
C GLU A 169 -5.64 -7.64 22.23
N GLN A 170 -4.85 -7.07 23.15
CA GLN A 170 -4.14 -5.81 22.95
C GLN A 170 -3.10 -5.91 21.83
N LEU A 171 -2.28 -6.97 21.79
CA LEU A 171 -1.33 -7.19 20.70
C LEU A 171 -2.05 -7.39 19.36
N GLY A 172 -3.11 -8.21 19.32
CA GLY A 172 -3.90 -8.41 18.11
C GLY A 172 -4.51 -7.11 17.59
N GLY A 173 -5.02 -6.27 18.49
CA GLY A 173 -5.52 -4.93 18.17
C GLY A 173 -4.44 -3.99 17.67
N PHE A 174 -3.27 -3.97 18.33
CA PHE A 174 -2.14 -3.13 17.94
C PHE A 174 -1.60 -3.48 16.55
N ILE A 175 -1.40 -4.77 16.26
CA ILE A 175 -0.96 -5.26 14.94
C ILE A 175 -1.97 -4.83 13.87
N LYS A 176 -3.27 -5.04 14.12
CA LYS A 176 -4.31 -4.63 13.15
C LYS A 176 -4.32 -3.11 12.93
N LYS A 177 -4.13 -2.33 14.00
CA LYS A 177 -4.18 -0.87 13.96
C LYS A 177 -2.97 -0.26 13.23
N HIS A 178 -1.79 -0.86 13.38
CA HIS A 178 -0.52 -0.22 12.96
C HIS A 178 0.24 -0.99 11.88
N LEU A 179 0.22 -2.33 11.91
CA LEU A 179 0.93 -3.16 10.94
C LEU A 179 0.02 -3.53 9.76
N ALA A 180 -1.25 -3.87 10.00
CA ALA A 180 -2.21 -4.21 8.93
C ALA A 180 -2.88 -2.98 8.28
N ARG A 181 -2.14 -1.88 8.09
CA ARG A 181 -2.67 -0.63 7.51
C ARG A 181 -2.68 -0.67 5.97
N GLU A 182 -3.59 -1.45 5.41
CA GLU A 182 -3.74 -1.60 3.94
C GLU A 182 -4.00 -0.26 3.21
N GLN A 183 -4.63 0.71 3.90
CA GLN A 183 -4.95 2.04 3.36
C GLN A 183 -3.78 3.03 3.34
N SER A 184 -2.61 2.66 3.87
CA SER A 184 -1.42 3.54 3.88
C SER A 184 -0.35 3.14 2.87
N ARG A 185 -0.67 2.27 1.90
CA ARG A 185 0.30 1.85 0.87
C ARG A 185 0.73 3.05 0.00
N PRO A 186 2.03 3.28 -0.25
CA PRO A 186 2.46 4.30 -1.21
C PRO A 186 1.92 3.91 -2.58
N LEU A 187 1.60 4.91 -3.41
CA LEU A 187 1.17 4.66 -4.77
C LEU A 187 2.36 4.13 -5.58
N ARG A 188 2.49 2.80 -5.68
CA ARG A 188 3.51 2.10 -6.49
C ARG A 188 2.81 1.24 -7.53
N SER A 189 3.46 1.08 -8.69
CA SER A 189 2.96 0.25 -9.79
C SER A 189 2.67 -1.19 -9.38
N GLU A 190 3.49 -1.77 -8.51
CA GLU A 190 3.33 -3.13 -7.99
C GLU A 190 2.04 -3.29 -7.18
N PHE A 191 1.72 -2.33 -6.29
CA PHE A 191 0.50 -2.36 -5.50
C PHE A 191 -0.74 -2.08 -6.34
N LEU A 192 -0.64 -1.16 -7.31
CA LEU A 192 -1.71 -0.94 -8.29
C LEU A 192 -1.97 -2.21 -9.11
N ALA A 193 -0.94 -2.92 -9.56
CA ALA A 193 -1.09 -4.17 -10.30
C ALA A 193 -1.69 -5.28 -9.43
N SER A 194 -1.29 -5.40 -8.16
CA SER A 194 -1.85 -6.38 -7.24
C SER A 194 -3.32 -6.12 -6.91
N ASP A 195 -3.68 -4.86 -6.65
CA ASP A 195 -5.04 -4.48 -6.21
C ASP A 195 -6.01 -4.32 -7.39
N LEU A 196 -5.52 -3.84 -8.53
CA LEU A 196 -6.32 -3.37 -9.68
C LEU A 196 -5.82 -3.91 -11.03
N GLY A 197 -4.82 -4.80 -11.07
CA GLY A 197 -4.36 -5.41 -12.32
C GLY A 197 -5.22 -6.60 -12.76
N MET A 198 -4.87 -7.23 -13.88
CA MET A 198 -5.65 -8.33 -14.48
C MET A 198 -5.75 -9.58 -13.59
N ASP A 199 -4.77 -9.81 -12.72
CA ASP A 199 -4.81 -10.93 -11.79
C ASP A 199 -5.57 -10.62 -10.49
N SER A 200 -5.97 -9.34 -10.30
CA SER A 200 -6.60 -8.87 -9.06
C SER A 200 -8.02 -9.39 -8.87
N ALA A 201 -8.49 -9.37 -7.62
CA ALA A 201 -9.87 -9.67 -7.30
C ALA A 201 -10.85 -8.65 -7.94
N ALA A 202 -10.42 -7.39 -8.09
CA ALA A 202 -11.22 -6.33 -8.70
C ALA A 202 -11.46 -6.60 -10.20
N TYR A 203 -10.43 -7.04 -10.93
CA TYR A 203 -10.60 -7.44 -12.33
C TYR A 203 -11.50 -8.67 -12.44
N LYS A 204 -11.21 -9.72 -11.65
CA LYS A 204 -11.98 -10.98 -11.70
C LYS A 204 -13.48 -10.78 -11.44
N SER A 205 -13.85 -9.82 -10.60
CA SER A 205 -15.25 -9.48 -10.35
C SER A 205 -15.88 -8.58 -11.43
N SER A 206 -15.07 -7.85 -12.20
CA SER A 206 -15.52 -6.87 -13.20
C SER A 206 -15.51 -7.39 -14.64
N ALA A 207 -14.65 -8.35 -14.97
CA ALA A 207 -14.43 -8.83 -16.33
C ALA A 207 -15.72 -9.39 -16.98
N GLY A 208 -16.48 -10.21 -16.25
CA GLY A 208 -17.76 -10.74 -16.71
C GLY A 208 -18.79 -9.64 -17.03
N PRO A 209 -19.11 -8.76 -16.06
CA PRO A 209 -19.98 -7.61 -16.31
C PRO A 209 -19.53 -6.70 -17.45
N LEU A 210 -18.22 -6.43 -17.58
CA LEU A 210 -17.68 -5.63 -18.68
C LEU A 210 -17.85 -6.30 -20.03
N SER A 211 -17.61 -7.61 -20.13
CA SER A 211 -17.86 -8.38 -21.35
C SER A 211 -19.31 -8.27 -21.81
N LEU A 212 -20.26 -8.35 -20.87
CA LEU A 212 -21.69 -8.19 -21.18
C LEU A 212 -22.00 -6.78 -21.70
N LEU A 213 -21.47 -5.75 -21.05
CA LEU A 213 -21.66 -4.36 -21.48
C LEU A 213 -21.11 -4.10 -22.89
N VAL A 214 -19.94 -4.66 -23.21
CA VAL A 214 -19.35 -4.57 -24.55
C VAL A 214 -20.25 -5.26 -25.58
N ASP A 215 -20.71 -6.48 -25.29
CA ASP A 215 -21.58 -7.23 -26.20
C ASP A 215 -22.93 -6.53 -26.42
N GLU A 216 -23.53 -6.00 -25.36
CA GLU A 216 -24.78 -5.24 -25.43
C GLU A 216 -24.61 -3.94 -26.21
N GLY A 217 -23.54 -3.18 -25.96
CA GLY A 217 -23.21 -1.95 -26.68
C GLY A 217 -23.03 -2.19 -28.17
N ARG A 218 -22.27 -3.24 -28.54
CA ARG A 218 -22.06 -3.64 -29.95
C ARG A 218 -23.35 -4.06 -30.65
N LYS A 219 -24.30 -4.69 -29.94
CA LYS A 219 -25.61 -5.07 -30.49
C LYS A 219 -26.56 -3.89 -30.62
N ALA A 220 -26.51 -2.96 -29.67
CA ALA A 220 -27.39 -1.80 -29.63
C ALA A 220 -26.98 -0.71 -30.63
N ASP A 221 -25.69 -0.55 -30.89
CA ASP A 221 -25.14 0.48 -31.77
C ASP A 221 -24.20 -0.11 -32.85
N PRO A 222 -24.63 -0.12 -34.13
CA PRO A 222 -23.79 -0.58 -35.24
C PRO A 222 -22.45 0.17 -35.38
N SER A 223 -22.39 1.44 -34.98
CA SER A 223 -21.15 2.23 -35.00
C SER A 223 -20.17 1.72 -33.95
N ALA A 224 -20.65 1.35 -32.75
CA ALA A 224 -19.83 0.72 -31.72
C ALA A 224 -19.30 -0.65 -32.18
N GLY A 225 -20.15 -1.45 -32.85
CA GLY A 225 -19.74 -2.71 -33.47
C GLY A 225 -18.61 -2.53 -34.49
N LEU A 226 -18.78 -1.58 -35.42
CA LEU A 226 -17.77 -1.28 -36.44
C LEU A 226 -16.45 -0.76 -35.83
N ALA A 227 -16.52 0.16 -34.86
CA ALA A 227 -15.34 0.71 -34.21
C ALA A 227 -14.53 -0.38 -33.52
N THR A 228 -15.20 -1.25 -32.76
CA THR A 228 -14.54 -2.34 -32.03
C THR A 228 -14.04 -3.46 -32.95
N ASP A 229 -14.67 -3.69 -34.11
CA ASP A 229 -14.13 -4.56 -35.16
C ASP A 229 -12.86 -3.98 -35.80
N LEU A 230 -12.83 -2.68 -36.09
CA LEU A 230 -11.65 -2.00 -36.63
C LEU A 230 -10.50 -2.01 -35.60
N TRP A 231 -10.79 -1.79 -34.32
CA TRP A 231 -9.82 -1.93 -33.24
C TRP A 231 -9.23 -3.35 -33.22
N SER A 232 -10.08 -4.39 -33.32
CA SER A 232 -9.62 -5.78 -33.32
C SER A 232 -8.74 -6.09 -34.53
N GLN A 233 -9.09 -5.55 -35.71
CA GLN A 233 -8.28 -5.71 -36.92
C GLN A 233 -6.92 -5.00 -36.81
N PHE A 234 -6.87 -3.85 -36.13
CA PHE A 234 -5.62 -3.15 -35.86
C PHE A 234 -4.71 -4.00 -34.96
N VAL A 235 -5.25 -4.57 -33.88
CA VAL A 235 -4.51 -5.51 -33.01
C VAL A 235 -4.06 -6.75 -33.78
N ASP A 236 -4.94 -7.33 -34.59
CA ASP A 236 -4.62 -8.49 -35.44
C ASP A 236 -3.47 -8.22 -36.41
N HIS A 237 -3.40 -7.00 -36.95
CA HIS A 237 -2.32 -6.59 -37.84
C HIS A 237 -0.97 -6.53 -37.11
N LEU A 238 -0.96 -6.14 -35.84
CA LEU A 238 0.23 -6.12 -34.99
C LEU A 238 0.64 -7.52 -34.52
N GLU A 239 -0.33 -8.40 -34.28
CA GLU A 239 -0.10 -9.76 -33.76
C GLU A 239 0.01 -10.85 -34.85
N GLY A 240 -0.31 -10.52 -36.11
CA GLY A 240 -0.16 -11.40 -37.27
C GLY A 240 -1.26 -12.46 -37.48
N LEU A 241 -2.31 -12.47 -36.66
CA LEU A 241 -3.44 -13.41 -36.75
C LEU A 241 -4.74 -12.64 -36.92
N ALA A 242 -5.30 -12.63 -38.13
CA ALA A 242 -6.62 -12.06 -38.41
C ALA A 242 -7.74 -12.97 -37.88
N GLY A 243 -8.69 -12.41 -37.15
CA GLY A 243 -9.78 -13.16 -36.53
C GLY A 243 -11.07 -12.38 -36.33
N THR A 244 -11.99 -12.99 -35.59
CA THR A 244 -13.19 -12.32 -35.08
C THR A 244 -12.83 -11.33 -33.97
N PHE A 245 -13.76 -10.45 -33.63
CA PHE A 245 -13.61 -9.51 -32.51
C PHE A 245 -13.03 -10.17 -31.25
N ARG A 246 -11.92 -9.60 -30.74
CA ARG A 246 -11.21 -10.08 -29.55
C ARG A 246 -11.83 -9.54 -28.27
N THR A 247 -12.98 -10.10 -27.88
CA THR A 247 -13.73 -9.65 -26.70
C THR A 247 -12.86 -9.55 -25.44
N THR A 248 -12.06 -10.57 -25.11
CA THR A 248 -11.22 -10.57 -23.90
C THR A 248 -10.22 -9.42 -23.90
N ALA A 249 -9.46 -9.26 -24.98
CA ALA A 249 -8.45 -8.20 -25.07
C ALA A 249 -9.08 -6.80 -25.02
N TYR A 250 -10.26 -6.63 -25.64
CA TYR A 250 -10.99 -5.37 -25.57
C TYR A 250 -11.51 -5.08 -24.15
N VAL A 251 -11.99 -6.11 -23.44
CA VAL A 251 -12.43 -5.99 -22.04
C VAL A 251 -11.25 -5.61 -21.13
N ASP A 252 -10.07 -6.17 -21.36
CA ASP A 252 -8.85 -5.82 -20.62
C ASP A 252 -8.50 -4.34 -20.84
N GLU A 253 -8.48 -3.88 -22.09
CA GLU A 253 -8.20 -2.47 -22.41
C GLU A 253 -9.25 -1.53 -21.82
N ALA A 254 -10.54 -1.89 -21.95
CA ALA A 254 -11.64 -1.12 -21.38
C ALA A 254 -11.51 -1.01 -19.86
N TYR A 255 -11.19 -2.11 -19.18
CA TYR A 255 -10.97 -2.13 -17.73
C TYR A 255 -9.85 -1.17 -17.30
N VAL A 256 -8.67 -1.24 -17.95
CA VAL A 256 -7.54 -0.33 -17.66
C VAL A 256 -7.93 1.12 -17.92
N THR A 257 -8.62 1.38 -19.02
CA THR A 257 -9.04 2.73 -19.40
C THR A 257 -10.01 3.33 -18.39
N LEU A 258 -11.00 2.54 -17.93
CA LEU A 258 -11.94 2.95 -16.89
C LEU A 258 -11.21 3.24 -15.57
N LEU A 259 -10.31 2.36 -15.14
CA LEU A 259 -9.48 2.57 -13.95
C LEU A 259 -8.63 3.84 -14.05
N ALA A 260 -7.95 4.05 -15.17
CA ALA A 260 -7.10 5.21 -15.40
C ALA A 260 -7.89 6.52 -15.29
N ARG A 261 -9.11 6.57 -15.84
CA ARG A 261 -10.01 7.73 -15.72
C ARG A 261 -10.41 7.97 -14.26
N LEU A 262 -10.85 6.93 -13.54
CA LEU A 262 -11.25 7.05 -12.14
C LEU A 262 -10.08 7.46 -11.22
N LEU A 263 -8.90 6.88 -11.43
CA LEU A 263 -7.69 7.23 -10.68
C LEU A 263 -7.25 8.67 -10.98
N SER A 264 -7.32 9.11 -12.23
CA SER A 264 -7.01 10.49 -12.61
C SER A 264 -7.90 11.50 -11.89
N ALA A 265 -9.21 11.19 -11.72
CA ALA A 265 -10.12 12.04 -10.95
C ALA A 265 -9.68 12.14 -9.47
N ASN A 266 -9.28 11.03 -8.86
CA ASN A 266 -8.76 11.02 -7.48
C ASN A 266 -7.46 11.82 -7.34
N VAL A 267 -6.52 11.62 -8.27
CA VAL A 267 -5.21 12.29 -8.26
C VAL A 267 -5.36 13.80 -8.42
N LEU A 268 -6.14 14.25 -9.41
CA LEU A 268 -6.35 15.69 -9.65
C LEU A 268 -7.11 16.36 -8.51
N THR A 269 -8.01 15.64 -7.84
CA THR A 269 -8.73 16.15 -6.65
C THR A 269 -7.89 16.08 -5.37
N GLY A 270 -6.77 15.34 -5.38
CA GLY A 270 -5.91 15.12 -4.22
C GLY A 270 -6.52 14.27 -3.11
N LYS A 271 -7.63 13.58 -3.38
CA LYS A 271 -8.34 12.71 -2.42
C LYS A 271 -9.15 11.64 -3.15
N ALA A 272 -9.49 10.57 -2.42
CA ALA A 272 -10.47 9.60 -2.91
C ALA A 272 -11.85 10.26 -3.10
N VAL A 273 -12.35 10.24 -4.33
CA VAL A 273 -13.65 10.79 -4.71
C VAL A 273 -14.72 9.72 -4.53
N ARG A 274 -15.83 10.09 -3.89
CA ARG A 274 -17.05 9.28 -3.85
C ARG A 274 -18.04 9.88 -4.82
N SER A 275 -18.02 9.39 -6.05
CA SER A 275 -18.79 9.93 -7.16
C SER A 275 -20.24 9.41 -7.15
N THR A 276 -21.18 10.28 -7.50
CA THR A 276 -22.55 9.88 -7.88
C THR A 276 -22.54 9.31 -9.30
N ASP A 277 -23.64 8.67 -9.73
CA ASP A 277 -23.76 8.14 -11.10
C ASP A 277 -23.53 9.20 -12.18
N ASP A 278 -24.01 10.43 -11.96
CA ASP A 278 -23.81 11.54 -12.91
C ASP A 278 -22.36 12.00 -12.94
N GLU A 279 -21.69 11.99 -11.78
CA GLU A 279 -20.28 12.32 -11.70
C GLU A 279 -19.41 11.22 -12.32
N LEU A 280 -19.75 9.95 -12.11
CA LEU A 280 -19.11 8.82 -12.80
C LEU A 280 -19.25 8.97 -14.31
N LYS A 281 -20.45 9.24 -14.82
CA LYS A 281 -20.64 9.52 -16.26
C LYS A 281 -19.77 10.69 -16.73
N ALA A 282 -19.70 11.77 -15.96
CA ALA A 282 -18.87 12.93 -16.28
C ALA A 282 -17.37 12.61 -16.29
N ILE A 283 -16.90 11.74 -15.39
CA ILE A 283 -15.51 11.25 -15.39
C ILE A 283 -15.26 10.40 -16.63
N LEU A 284 -16.15 9.44 -16.91
CA LEU A 284 -15.97 8.50 -18.01
C LEU A 284 -16.02 9.17 -19.39
N ASN A 285 -16.81 10.22 -19.57
CA ASN A 285 -16.92 10.97 -20.83
C ASN A 285 -16.03 12.22 -20.91
N GLY A 286 -15.15 12.43 -19.92
CA GLY A 286 -14.20 13.54 -19.91
C GLY A 286 -14.72 14.89 -19.43
N LYS A 287 -16.03 15.08 -19.26
CA LYS A 287 -16.61 16.36 -18.79
C LYS A 287 -16.10 16.79 -17.43
N PHE A 288 -15.83 15.85 -16.53
CA PHE A 288 -15.30 16.14 -15.20
C PHE A 288 -13.94 16.87 -15.28
N PHE A 289 -13.03 16.40 -16.14
CA PHE A 289 -11.70 16.98 -16.29
C PHE A 289 -11.74 18.35 -16.95
N ARG A 290 -12.56 18.50 -18.00
CA ARG A 290 -12.81 19.78 -18.67
C ARG A 290 -13.36 20.81 -17.70
N ASN A 291 -14.45 20.49 -17.01
CA ASN A 291 -15.20 21.45 -16.23
C ASN A 291 -14.48 21.87 -14.94
N ASN A 292 -13.76 20.93 -14.30
CA ASN A 292 -13.15 21.17 -12.99
C ASN A 292 -11.67 21.56 -13.07
N PHE A 293 -10.95 21.14 -14.13
CA PHE A 293 -9.50 21.31 -14.24
C PHE A 293 -9.05 21.97 -15.55
N GLN A 294 -9.97 22.31 -16.46
CA GLN A 294 -9.65 22.88 -17.79
C GLN A 294 -8.71 21.99 -18.62
N LEU A 295 -8.71 20.69 -18.35
CA LEU A 295 -7.94 19.71 -19.10
C LEU A 295 -8.80 19.17 -20.24
N GLU A 296 -8.52 19.67 -21.45
CA GLU A 296 -9.09 19.13 -22.68
C GLU A 296 -8.40 17.80 -23.04
N ASN A 297 -9.16 16.86 -23.61
CA ASN A 297 -8.66 15.60 -24.17
C ASN A 297 -8.09 14.56 -23.19
N VAL A 298 -8.43 14.63 -21.89
CA VAL A 298 -8.12 13.53 -20.95
C VAL A 298 -8.86 12.23 -21.32
N VAL A 299 -10.05 12.38 -21.87
CA VAL A 299 -10.79 11.32 -22.54
C VAL A 299 -10.89 11.75 -23.99
N GLU A 300 -10.03 11.19 -24.84
CA GLU A 300 -10.15 11.35 -26.28
C GLU A 300 -11.35 10.55 -26.79
N GLN A 301 -12.13 11.19 -27.66
CA GLN A 301 -12.92 10.45 -28.64
C GLN A 301 -11.94 10.08 -29.74
N ASP A 302 -11.17 9.02 -29.54
CA ASP A 302 -10.30 8.52 -30.60
C ASP A 302 -11.14 7.79 -31.67
N TYR A 303 -10.48 7.12 -32.62
CA TYR A 303 -11.18 6.36 -33.66
C TYR A 303 -12.05 5.20 -33.12
N PHE A 304 -11.89 4.83 -31.85
CA PHE A 304 -12.44 3.63 -31.21
C PHE A 304 -13.23 3.91 -29.91
N GLY A 305 -13.25 5.15 -29.39
CA GLY A 305 -13.79 5.54 -28.06
C GLY A 305 -15.02 6.45 -28.02
#